data_AF-A0A939H592-F1
#
_entry.id   AF-A0A939H592-F1
#
_cell.length_a   1.000
_cell.length_b   1.000
_cell.length_c   1.000
_cell.angle_alpha   90.00
_cell.angle_beta   90.00
_cell.angle_gamma   90.00
#
_symmetry.space_group_name_H-M   'P 1'
#
loop_
_entity.id
_entity.type
_entity.pdbx_description
1 polymer ?
#
loop_
_entity_poly.entity_id
_entity_poly.type
_entity_poly.pdbx_seq_one_letter_code
_entity_poly.pdbx_strand_id
1 'polypeptide(L)'
;MSSKGFIRIIFLLSGMCSALLTFQVYADGDSHAVLEQFTFNPVVNPMVDVNEALNEAIQQNKLLLLVLGAQWCHDSRGLASRFSNEKLFDVIENKYHTVFIDVGYLQDRRDITQRFGYPSYFATPTVMVIEPKSEQLLNGESMDIWAFAASISLEDYLDYFSDERFQLDSNVELKKETFNAINAFASKQTEKLTRAYAKISPMLAQSDAGEAPDEFASLWKEVRRFRLALQKDIIKLTKEASETGTDSHLVFPEYAPFSWEQATVSE
;
A
#
# COMPACT_ATOMS: atom_id res chain seq x y z
N MET A 1 54.83 -48.31 -71.35
CA MET A 1 54.01 -47.47 -72.25
C MET A 1 52.69 -47.19 -71.52
N SER A 2 52.64 -46.18 -70.65
CA SER A 2 52.28 -44.77 -70.91
C SER A 2 50.77 -44.54 -71.02
N SER A 3 50.18 -43.95 -69.97
CA SER A 3 49.38 -42.69 -69.98
C SER A 3 48.46 -42.67 -68.73
N LYS A 4 48.81 -41.97 -67.64
CA LYS A 4 48.54 -40.54 -67.28
C LYS A 4 47.13 -40.26 -66.73
N GLY A 5 47.08 -39.53 -65.62
CA GLY A 5 45.90 -38.78 -65.11
C GLY A 5 45.87 -38.68 -63.58
N PHE A 6 46.72 -37.87 -62.96
CA PHE A 6 46.45 -36.52 -62.41
C PHE A 6 45.63 -36.42 -61.11
N ILE A 7 46.30 -35.80 -60.13
CA ILE A 7 45.95 -35.36 -58.77
C ILE A 7 44.65 -34.53 -58.68
N ARG A 8 43.90 -34.68 -57.56
CA ARG A 8 43.42 -33.54 -56.74
C ARG A 8 42.99 -33.97 -55.34
N ILE A 9 43.71 -33.44 -54.36
CA ILE A 9 43.40 -33.44 -52.92
C ILE A 9 42.22 -32.49 -52.70
N ILE A 10 41.17 -32.96 -52.02
CA ILE A 10 40.10 -32.11 -51.48
C ILE A 10 40.16 -32.24 -49.95
N PHE A 11 40.47 -31.11 -49.30
CA PHE A 11 40.28 -30.91 -47.86
C PHE A 11 38.79 -30.79 -47.58
N LEU A 12 38.24 -31.69 -46.75
CA LEU A 12 36.92 -31.51 -46.14
C LEU A 12 37.12 -31.06 -44.69
N LEU A 13 36.99 -29.75 -44.45
CA LEU A 13 36.70 -29.20 -43.14
C LEU A 13 35.23 -29.49 -42.79
N SER A 14 35.02 -30.21 -41.70
CA SER A 14 33.75 -30.29 -40.98
C SER A 14 34.15 -30.56 -39.52
N GLY A 15 34.06 -29.63 -38.58
CA GLY A 15 32.89 -28.79 -38.29
C GLY A 15 32.50 -29.13 -36.85
N MET A 16 33.23 -28.54 -35.90
CA MET A 16 33.13 -28.76 -34.46
C MET A 16 31.79 -28.19 -33.96
N CYS A 17 30.80 -29.05 -33.70
CA CYS A 17 29.52 -28.64 -33.13
C CYS A 17 29.67 -28.57 -31.59
N SER A 18 30.05 -27.40 -31.08
CA SER A 18 30.08 -27.13 -29.65
C SER A 18 28.66 -26.74 -29.21
N ALA A 19 27.97 -27.66 -28.54
CA ALA A 19 26.66 -27.39 -27.96
C ALA A 19 26.82 -26.48 -26.74
N LEU A 20 26.59 -25.17 -26.94
CA LEU A 20 26.38 -24.20 -25.87
C LEU A 20 25.05 -24.53 -25.19
N LEU A 21 25.11 -25.13 -24.00
CA LEU A 21 23.99 -25.21 -23.07
C LEU A 21 23.73 -23.79 -22.55
N THR A 22 22.75 -23.11 -23.15
CA THR A 22 22.20 -21.88 -22.59
C THR A 22 21.40 -22.23 -21.34
N PHE A 23 21.96 -21.92 -20.16
CA PHE A 23 21.15 -21.82 -18.95
C PHE A 23 20.19 -20.66 -19.13
N GLN A 24 18.94 -20.99 -19.43
CA GLN A 24 17.84 -20.03 -19.40
C GLN A 24 17.55 -19.77 -17.91
N VAL A 25 18.01 -18.63 -17.40
CA VAL A 25 17.59 -18.13 -16.09
C VAL A 25 16.09 -17.84 -16.21
N TYR A 26 15.27 -18.77 -15.74
CA TYR A 26 13.88 -18.48 -15.46
C TYR A 26 13.86 -17.53 -14.27
N ALA A 27 13.33 -16.32 -14.48
CA ALA A 27 12.93 -15.47 -13.37
C ALA A 27 11.93 -16.26 -12.53
N ASP A 28 12.26 -16.47 -11.25
CA ASP A 28 11.43 -17.20 -10.31
C ASP A 28 10.11 -16.43 -10.14
N GLY A 29 9.07 -16.91 -10.81
CA GLY A 29 7.71 -16.45 -10.60
C GLY A 29 7.24 -17.06 -9.29
N ASP A 30 7.61 -16.41 -8.20
CA ASP A 30 7.39 -16.80 -6.81
C ASP A 30 5.87 -16.75 -6.46
N SER A 31 5.10 -17.64 -7.06
CA SER A 31 3.65 -17.78 -6.88
C SER A 31 3.39 -18.66 -5.66
N HIS A 32 3.65 -18.13 -4.47
CA HIS A 32 3.26 -18.77 -3.22
C HIS A 32 1.75 -18.67 -3.03
N ALA A 33 1.14 -19.72 -2.47
CA ALA A 33 -0.24 -19.68 -2.03
C ALA A 33 -0.39 -18.62 -0.93
N VAL A 34 -1.42 -17.77 -1.03
CA VAL A 34 -1.71 -16.79 0.01
C VAL A 34 -2.16 -17.52 1.27
N LEU A 35 -1.49 -17.26 2.40
CA LEU A 35 -1.85 -17.82 3.71
C LEU A 35 -3.20 -17.24 4.16
N GLU A 36 -4.03 -18.09 4.77
CA GLU A 36 -5.41 -17.73 5.16
C GLU A 36 -5.46 -16.50 6.07
N GLN A 37 -4.50 -16.36 6.98
CA GLN A 37 -4.38 -15.22 7.91
C GLN A 37 -4.14 -13.86 7.22
N PHE A 38 -3.74 -13.84 5.95
CA PHE A 38 -3.54 -12.61 5.16
C PHE A 38 -4.64 -12.40 4.12
N THR A 39 -5.81 -12.99 4.34
CA THR A 39 -6.98 -12.80 3.48
C THR A 39 -7.90 -11.71 4.04
N PHE A 40 -8.48 -10.89 3.16
CA PHE A 40 -9.43 -9.86 3.54
C PHE A 40 -10.84 -10.45 3.57
N ASN A 41 -11.30 -10.81 4.77
CA ASN A 41 -12.63 -11.37 4.96
C ASN A 41 -13.59 -10.31 5.51
N PRO A 42 -14.82 -10.20 4.97
CA PRO A 42 -15.82 -9.30 5.51
C PRO A 42 -16.18 -9.67 6.95
N VAL A 43 -16.20 -8.67 7.83
CA VAL A 43 -16.60 -8.81 9.24
C VAL A 43 -17.67 -7.78 9.60
N VAL A 44 -18.56 -8.15 10.53
CA VAL A 44 -19.70 -7.31 10.91
C VAL A 44 -19.24 -6.10 11.72
N ASN A 45 -18.26 -6.28 12.61
CA ASN A 45 -17.75 -5.23 13.48
C ASN A 45 -16.22 -5.25 13.51
N PRO A 46 -15.55 -4.60 12.54
CA PRO A 46 -14.08 -4.64 12.45
C PRO A 46 -13.38 -4.00 13.66
N MET A 47 -14.06 -3.14 14.42
CA MET A 47 -13.50 -2.58 15.65
C MET A 47 -13.34 -3.63 16.76
N VAL A 48 -14.10 -4.73 16.74
CA VAL A 48 -13.88 -5.86 17.66
C VAL A 48 -12.54 -6.51 17.36
N ASP A 49 -12.30 -6.87 16.10
CA ASP A 49 -11.05 -7.49 15.66
C ASP A 49 -9.84 -6.58 15.92
N VAL A 50 -9.98 -5.27 15.71
CA VAL A 50 -8.93 -4.29 16.05
C VAL A 50 -8.63 -4.27 17.55
N ASN A 51 -9.66 -4.32 18.41
CA ASN A 51 -9.48 -4.37 19.87
C ASN A 51 -8.81 -5.68 20.31
N GLU A 52 -9.24 -6.80 19.75
CA GLU A 52 -8.66 -8.12 20.04
C GLU A 52 -7.19 -8.17 19.61
N ALA A 53 -6.89 -7.74 18.39
CA ALA A 53 -5.53 -7.69 17.86
C ALA A 53 -4.61 -6.76 18.68
N LEU A 54 -5.13 -5.63 19.15
CA LEU A 54 -4.36 -4.73 20.03
C LEU A 54 -4.02 -5.42 21.37
N ASN A 55 -4.99 -6.11 21.98
CA ASN A 55 -4.77 -6.83 23.23
C ASN A 55 -3.79 -8.00 23.06
N GLU A 56 -3.88 -8.73 21.96
CA GLU A 56 -2.94 -9.80 21.61
C GLU A 56 -1.52 -9.25 21.38
N ALA A 57 -1.38 -8.13 20.67
CA ALA A 57 -0.09 -7.47 20.48
C ALA A 57 0.58 -7.10 21.82
N ILE A 58 -0.20 -6.58 22.79
CA ILE A 58 0.28 -6.29 24.15
C ILE A 58 0.77 -7.56 24.85
N GLN A 59 -0.03 -8.63 24.81
CA GLN A 59 0.30 -9.91 25.47
C GLN A 59 1.53 -10.57 24.87
N GLN A 60 1.68 -10.48 23.54
CA GLN A 60 2.79 -11.05 22.80
C GLN A 60 4.05 -10.18 22.84
N ASN A 61 3.96 -8.96 23.40
CA ASN A 61 5.02 -7.96 23.39
C ASN A 61 5.53 -7.68 21.95
N LYS A 62 4.58 -7.52 21.02
CA LYS A 62 4.82 -7.23 19.60
C LYS A 62 4.20 -5.89 19.22
N LEU A 63 4.60 -5.32 18.08
CA LEU A 63 3.86 -4.22 17.48
C LEU A 63 2.56 -4.73 16.87
N LEU A 64 1.52 -3.89 16.82
CA LEU A 64 0.32 -4.20 16.03
C LEU A 64 0.57 -3.80 14.58
N LEU A 65 0.41 -4.74 13.66
CA LEU A 65 0.39 -4.50 12.22
C LEU A 65 -1.04 -4.60 11.71
N LEU A 66 -1.69 -3.46 11.54
CA LEU A 66 -3.08 -3.37 11.09
C LEU A 66 -3.11 -3.04 9.60
N VAL A 67 -3.73 -3.92 8.81
CA VAL A 67 -3.84 -3.78 7.35
C VAL A 67 -5.30 -3.60 6.95
N LEU A 68 -5.66 -2.40 6.48
CA LEU A 68 -6.96 -2.10 5.89
C LEU A 68 -6.88 -2.34 4.38
N GLY A 69 -7.58 -3.32 3.86
CA GLY A 69 -7.53 -3.67 2.44
C GLY A 69 -8.82 -4.28 1.95
N ALA A 70 -8.79 -4.87 0.76
CA ALA A 70 -9.95 -5.55 0.21
C ALA A 70 -9.55 -6.57 -0.86
N GLN A 71 -10.33 -7.64 -0.99
CA GLN A 71 -10.02 -8.74 -1.90
C GLN A 71 -10.08 -8.36 -3.39
N TRP A 72 -10.91 -7.37 -3.76
CA TRP A 72 -11.00 -6.86 -5.14
C TRP A 72 -9.78 -6.01 -5.53
N CYS A 73 -9.00 -5.50 -4.57
CA CYS A 73 -7.88 -4.60 -4.85
C CYS A 73 -6.59 -5.34 -5.23
N HIS A 74 -6.01 -4.99 -6.38
CA HIS A 74 -4.75 -5.56 -6.87
C HIS A 74 -3.59 -5.39 -5.88
N ASP A 75 -3.39 -4.18 -5.36
CA ASP A 75 -2.31 -3.91 -4.40
C ASP A 75 -2.52 -4.64 -3.07
N SER A 76 -3.77 -4.80 -2.63
CA SER A 76 -4.08 -5.52 -1.38
C SER A 76 -3.74 -7.01 -1.50
N ARG A 77 -4.12 -7.63 -2.63
CA ARG A 77 -3.72 -9.02 -2.93
C ARG A 77 -2.21 -9.17 -3.11
N GLY A 78 -1.55 -8.17 -3.71
CA GLY A 78 -0.10 -8.13 -3.85
C GLY A 78 0.60 -8.15 -2.49
N LEU A 79 0.14 -7.34 -1.53
CA LEU A 79 0.65 -7.35 -0.16
C LEU A 79 0.41 -8.70 0.54
N ALA A 80 -0.80 -9.25 0.43
CA ALA A 80 -1.14 -10.55 1.02
C ALA A 80 -0.24 -11.68 0.48
N SER A 81 0.03 -11.67 -0.82
CA SER A 81 0.96 -12.61 -1.47
C SER A 81 2.40 -12.42 -0.98
N ARG A 82 2.87 -11.17 -0.84
CA ARG A 82 4.20 -10.88 -0.29
C ARG A 82 4.34 -11.37 1.15
N PHE A 83 3.36 -11.12 2.01
CA PHE A 83 3.37 -11.56 3.40
C PHE A 83 3.38 -13.10 3.53
N SER A 84 2.90 -13.80 2.51
CA SER A 84 2.90 -15.26 2.43
C SER A 84 4.22 -15.86 1.94
N ASN A 85 5.19 -15.04 1.53
CA ASN A 85 6.55 -15.50 1.25
C ASN A 85 7.24 -15.88 2.56
N GLU A 86 7.87 -17.05 2.60
CA GLU A 86 8.48 -17.64 3.81
C GLU A 86 9.42 -16.67 4.56
N LYS A 87 10.30 -15.96 3.84
CA LYS A 87 11.25 -15.03 4.47
C LYS A 87 10.56 -13.84 5.10
N LEU A 88 9.58 -13.25 4.41
CA LEU A 88 8.86 -12.11 4.94
C LEU A 88 7.91 -12.55 6.07
N PHE A 89 7.28 -13.70 5.93
CA PHE A 89 6.44 -14.30 6.97
C PHE A 89 7.18 -14.40 8.29
N ASP A 90 8.41 -14.94 8.29
CA ASP A 90 9.23 -15.03 9.50
C ASP A 90 9.53 -13.66 10.11
N VAL A 91 9.80 -12.64 9.30
CA VAL A 91 10.00 -11.26 9.79
C VAL A 91 8.72 -10.72 10.42
N ILE A 92 7.58 -10.92 9.77
CA ILE A 92 6.27 -10.43 10.23
C ILE A 92 5.88 -11.10 11.55
N GLU A 93 5.90 -12.43 11.60
CA GLU A 93 5.47 -13.20 12.78
C GLU A 93 6.36 -12.96 14.00
N ASN A 94 7.65 -12.69 13.82
CA ASN A 94 8.54 -12.44 14.95
C ASN A 94 8.30 -11.08 15.62
N LYS A 95 7.94 -10.05 14.83
CA LYS A 95 7.92 -8.66 15.30
C LYS A 95 6.52 -8.06 15.47
N TYR A 96 5.53 -8.58 14.74
CA TYR A 96 4.20 -8.02 14.69
C TYR A 96 3.14 -9.05 15.07
N HIS A 97 2.09 -8.56 15.73
CA HIS A 97 0.78 -9.19 15.72
C HIS A 97 -0.02 -8.55 14.59
N THR A 98 -0.44 -9.35 13.60
CA THR A 98 -0.97 -8.82 12.34
C THR A 98 -2.48 -9.05 12.24
N VAL A 99 -3.23 -8.04 11.82
CA VAL A 99 -4.68 -8.13 11.57
C VAL A 99 -5.03 -7.53 10.21
N PHE A 100 -5.80 -8.25 9.41
CA PHE A 100 -6.31 -7.81 8.12
C PHE A 100 -7.78 -7.46 8.26
N ILE A 101 -8.14 -6.22 7.93
CA ILE A 101 -9.50 -5.70 7.99
C ILE A 101 -9.98 -5.40 6.58
N ASP A 102 -11.08 -6.06 6.17
CA ASP A 102 -11.75 -5.75 4.92
C ASP A 102 -12.52 -4.42 5.04
N VAL A 103 -12.23 -3.49 4.12
CA VAL A 103 -12.97 -2.22 4.01
C VAL A 103 -14.07 -2.27 2.94
N GLY A 104 -14.36 -3.46 2.42
CA GLY A 104 -15.32 -3.67 1.34
C GLY A 104 -14.99 -2.80 0.13
N TYR A 105 -16.01 -2.29 -0.55
CA TYR A 105 -15.85 -1.37 -1.68
C TYR A 105 -15.66 0.08 -1.23
N LEU A 106 -14.65 0.36 -0.39
CA LEU A 106 -14.35 1.70 0.18
C LEU A 106 -15.42 2.20 1.17
N GLN A 107 -15.88 1.33 2.07
CA GLN A 107 -16.81 1.70 3.15
C GLN A 107 -16.15 2.66 4.15
N ASP A 108 -16.91 3.57 4.76
CA ASP A 108 -16.32 4.44 5.79
C ASP A 108 -15.87 3.60 7.00
N ARG A 109 -14.56 3.61 7.21
CA ARG A 109 -13.80 2.90 8.26
C ARG A 109 -12.75 3.83 8.87
N ARG A 110 -12.98 5.15 8.77
CA ARG A 110 -12.07 6.16 9.32
C ARG A 110 -12.03 6.12 10.84
N ASP A 111 -13.04 5.56 11.51
CA ASP A 111 -13.01 5.26 12.94
C ASP A 111 -11.79 4.44 13.34
N ILE A 112 -11.40 3.45 12.52
CA ILE A 112 -10.20 2.63 12.75
C ILE A 112 -8.94 3.49 12.64
N THR A 113 -8.78 4.25 11.56
CA THR A 113 -7.55 5.05 11.35
C THR A 113 -7.45 6.21 12.35
N GLN A 114 -8.57 6.85 12.68
CA GLN A 114 -8.63 8.01 13.57
C GLN A 114 -8.29 7.65 15.01
N ARG A 115 -8.60 6.42 15.44
CA ARG A 115 -8.15 5.90 16.74
C ARG A 115 -6.64 6.05 16.91
N PHE A 116 -5.88 5.70 15.89
CA PHE A 116 -4.42 5.73 15.90
C PHE A 116 -3.86 7.04 15.33
N GLY A 117 -4.63 8.14 15.39
CA GLY A 117 -4.17 9.47 14.99
C GLY A 117 -3.98 9.68 13.49
N TYR A 118 -4.54 8.82 12.63
CA TYR A 118 -4.46 8.94 11.18
C TYR A 118 -5.81 9.35 10.56
N PRO A 119 -5.87 10.39 9.72
CA PRO A 119 -7.14 11.08 9.42
C PRO A 119 -8.09 10.29 8.51
N SER A 120 -7.59 9.33 7.74
CA SER A 120 -8.36 8.40 6.89
C SER A 120 -7.46 7.30 6.33
N TYR A 121 -8.04 6.22 5.81
CA TYR A 121 -7.34 5.38 4.83
C TYR A 121 -7.48 6.00 3.43
N PHE A 122 -6.36 6.20 2.73
CA PHE A 122 -6.31 6.91 1.44
C PHE A 122 -6.21 5.98 0.24
N ALA A 123 -5.79 4.73 0.45
CA ALA A 123 -5.73 3.69 -0.56
C ALA A 123 -5.87 2.33 0.13
N THR A 124 -6.12 1.29 -0.66
CA THR A 124 -6.04 -0.09 -0.21
C THR A 124 -4.83 -0.75 -0.88
N PRO A 125 -3.96 -1.45 -0.13
CA PRO A 125 -3.97 -1.56 1.32
C PRO A 125 -3.49 -0.25 1.98
N THR A 126 -3.96 -0.01 3.19
CA THR A 126 -3.36 0.91 4.17
C THR A 126 -2.71 0.05 5.24
N VAL A 127 -1.43 0.30 5.54
CA VAL A 127 -0.63 -0.50 6.48
C VAL A 127 -0.22 0.39 7.64
N MET A 128 -0.66 0.05 8.85
CA MET A 128 -0.39 0.81 10.07
C MET A 128 0.46 -0.05 11.02
N VAL A 129 1.62 0.49 11.41
CA VAL A 129 2.47 -0.09 12.45
C VAL A 129 2.24 0.70 13.73
N ILE A 130 1.71 0.05 14.76
CA ILE A 130 1.22 0.70 15.98
C ILE A 130 1.95 0.12 17.20
N GLU A 131 2.43 0.98 18.09
CA GLU A 131 2.84 0.54 19.42
C GLU A 131 1.57 0.32 20.27
N PRO A 132 1.31 -0.92 20.74
CA PRO A 132 -0.03 -1.27 21.16
C PRO A 132 -0.41 -0.74 22.56
N LYS A 133 0.55 -0.35 23.41
CA LYS A 133 0.24 0.16 24.76
C LYS A 133 -0.13 1.64 24.75
N SER A 134 0.54 2.43 23.93
CA SER A 134 0.33 3.87 23.76
C SER A 134 -0.64 4.20 22.62
N GLU A 135 -0.94 3.21 21.76
CA GLU A 135 -1.67 3.37 20.50
C GLU A 135 -0.98 4.36 19.52
N GLN A 136 0.33 4.59 19.69
CA GLN A 136 1.11 5.46 18.81
C GLN A 136 1.31 4.81 17.44
N LEU A 137 0.93 5.52 16.37
CA LEU A 137 1.26 5.15 15.00
C LEU A 137 2.73 5.48 14.71
N LEU A 138 3.50 4.46 14.32
CA LEU A 138 4.96 4.53 14.15
C LEU A 138 5.39 4.79 12.71
N ASN A 139 4.54 4.48 11.73
CA ASN A 139 4.93 4.55 10.32
C ASN A 139 4.19 5.65 9.52
N GLY A 140 3.54 6.59 10.20
CA GLY A 140 2.66 7.61 9.61
C GLY A 140 3.27 8.42 8.46
N GLU A 141 4.59 8.67 8.51
CA GLU A 141 5.33 9.41 7.47
C GLU A 141 5.65 8.60 6.20
N SER A 142 5.38 7.29 6.20
CA SER A 142 5.73 6.38 5.10
C SER A 142 4.54 5.58 4.56
N MET A 143 3.33 5.81 5.08
CA MET A 143 2.16 5.00 4.73
C MET A 143 1.70 5.14 3.28
N ASP A 144 2.12 6.18 2.56
CA ASP A 144 1.71 6.46 1.18
C ASP A 144 2.30 5.46 0.16
N ILE A 145 3.43 4.81 0.48
CA ILE A 145 4.03 3.79 -0.39
C ILE A 145 3.09 2.61 -0.63
N TRP A 146 2.25 2.27 0.37
CA TRP A 146 1.42 1.06 0.36
C TRP A 146 0.26 1.12 -0.65
N ALA A 147 -0.04 2.30 -1.19
CA ALA A 147 -0.96 2.44 -2.32
C ALA A 147 -0.45 1.75 -3.62
N PHE A 148 0.80 1.28 -3.63
CA PHE A 148 1.48 0.62 -4.74
C PHE A 148 2.07 -0.73 -4.32
N ALA A 149 1.52 -1.35 -3.28
CA ALA A 149 2.07 -2.52 -2.61
C ALA A 149 2.41 -3.70 -3.55
N ALA A 150 1.66 -3.91 -4.65
CA ALA A 150 1.97 -4.97 -5.60
C ALA A 150 3.23 -4.71 -6.45
N SER A 151 3.68 -3.46 -6.52
CA SER A 151 4.86 -3.05 -7.30
C SER A 151 6.13 -2.94 -6.48
N ILE A 152 6.04 -3.03 -5.16
CA ILE A 152 7.21 -2.98 -4.25
C ILE A 152 7.95 -4.33 -4.31
N SER A 153 9.29 -4.26 -4.33
CA SER A 153 10.14 -5.46 -4.41
C SER A 153 10.14 -6.23 -3.07
N LEU A 154 10.38 -7.55 -3.09
CA LEU A 154 10.46 -8.32 -1.85
C LEU A 154 11.57 -7.81 -0.92
N GLU A 155 12.69 -7.33 -1.47
CA GLU A 155 13.78 -6.73 -0.71
C GLU A 155 13.29 -5.48 0.04
N ASP A 156 12.59 -4.57 -0.63
CA ASP A 156 12.05 -3.36 0.02
C ASP A 156 11.02 -3.70 1.11
N TYR A 157 10.25 -4.79 0.94
CA TYR A 157 9.37 -5.31 2.00
C TYR A 157 10.19 -5.80 3.20
N LEU A 158 11.22 -6.62 2.97
CA LEU A 158 12.08 -7.15 4.02
C LEU A 158 12.77 -6.02 4.77
N ASP A 159 13.33 -5.04 4.05
CA ASP A 159 13.96 -3.86 4.62
C ASP A 159 12.97 -3.06 5.47
N TYR A 160 11.77 -2.77 4.94
CA TYR A 160 10.76 -2.00 5.66
C TYR A 160 10.29 -2.68 6.94
N PHE A 161 9.97 -3.98 6.91
CA PHE A 161 9.40 -4.67 8.06
C PHE A 161 10.44 -5.13 9.08
N SER A 162 11.69 -5.36 8.65
CA SER A 162 12.79 -5.66 9.58
C SER A 162 13.21 -4.43 10.40
N ASP A 163 12.86 -3.24 9.93
CA ASP A 163 13.42 -1.98 10.38
C ASP A 163 13.27 -1.67 11.88
N GLU A 164 14.38 -1.58 12.59
CA GLU A 164 14.40 -1.22 14.02
C GLU A 164 13.89 0.20 14.30
N ARG A 165 13.67 1.04 13.28
CA ARG A 165 13.12 2.41 13.41
C ARG A 165 11.68 2.47 13.92
N PHE A 166 10.92 1.37 13.91
CA PHE A 166 9.61 1.34 14.58
C PHE A 166 9.78 1.25 16.09
N GLN A 167 10.29 2.33 16.67
CA GLN A 167 10.40 2.55 18.10
C GLN A 167 9.50 3.72 18.49
N LEU A 168 9.18 3.80 19.78
CA LEU A 168 8.54 4.99 20.34
C LEU A 168 9.49 6.17 20.16
N ASP A 169 9.24 6.98 19.13
CA ASP A 169 9.94 8.25 19.00
C ASP A 169 9.51 9.15 20.16
N SER A 170 10.51 9.70 20.84
CA SER A 170 10.31 10.74 21.85
C SER A 170 9.61 11.93 21.19
N ASN A 171 8.30 12.06 21.46
CA ASN A 171 7.41 13.18 21.11
C ASN A 171 8.12 14.32 20.38
N VAL A 172 7.99 14.38 19.06
CA VAL A 172 8.07 15.68 18.38
C VAL A 172 6.85 16.46 18.83
N GLU A 173 7.02 17.26 19.89
CA GLU A 173 5.94 18.08 20.43
C GLU A 173 5.67 19.24 19.45
N LEU A 174 4.74 19.02 18.52
CA LEU A 174 4.21 20.07 17.67
C LEU A 174 3.52 21.13 18.55
N LYS A 175 3.73 22.41 18.24
CA LYS A 175 2.89 23.48 18.83
C LYS A 175 1.42 23.12 18.59
N LYS A 176 0.62 23.25 19.65
CA LYS A 176 -0.81 22.92 19.64
C LYS A 176 -1.54 23.59 18.48
N GLU A 177 -1.17 24.82 18.15
CA GLU A 177 -1.75 25.60 17.06
C GLU A 177 -1.46 24.95 15.70
N THR A 178 -0.21 24.56 15.45
CA THR A 178 0.22 23.89 14.20
C THR A 178 -0.46 22.54 14.05
N PHE A 179 -0.46 21.74 15.12
CA PHE A 179 -1.16 20.45 15.15
C PHE A 179 -2.66 20.61 14.84
N ASN A 180 -3.32 21.58 15.48
CA ASN A 180 -4.74 21.85 15.23
C ASN A 180 -5.00 22.29 13.77
N ALA A 181 -4.11 23.10 13.19
CA ALA A 181 -4.25 23.56 11.81
C ALA A 181 -4.12 22.39 10.80
N ILE A 182 -3.13 21.52 10.99
CA ILE A 182 -2.95 20.31 10.17
C ILE A 182 -4.17 19.39 10.31
N ASN A 183 -4.65 19.16 11.54
CA ASN A 183 -5.81 18.31 11.77
C ASN A 183 -7.10 18.88 11.19
N ALA A 184 -7.31 20.20 11.27
CA ALA A 184 -8.46 20.86 10.67
C ALA A 184 -8.44 20.73 9.14
N PHE A 185 -7.27 20.94 8.53
CA PHE A 185 -7.07 20.71 7.10
C PHE A 185 -7.34 19.26 6.71
N ALA A 186 -6.69 18.30 7.40
CA ALA A 186 -6.83 16.89 7.12
C ALA A 186 -8.29 16.43 7.26
N SER A 187 -8.98 16.79 8.35
CA SER A 187 -10.38 16.43 8.59
C SER A 187 -11.30 16.95 7.49
N LYS A 188 -11.15 18.23 7.09
CA LYS A 188 -11.94 18.82 6.00
C LYS A 188 -11.75 18.05 4.68
N GLN A 189 -10.51 17.71 4.35
CA GLN A 189 -10.22 17.04 3.08
C GLN A 189 -10.55 15.55 3.11
N THR A 190 -10.43 14.87 4.25
CA THR A 190 -10.86 13.47 4.36
C THR A 190 -12.37 13.34 4.38
N GLU A 191 -13.14 14.31 4.89
CA GLU A 191 -14.59 14.35 4.67
C GLU A 191 -14.96 14.45 3.19
N LYS A 192 -14.23 15.27 2.42
CA LYS A 192 -14.37 15.33 0.96
C LYS A 192 -14.04 13.97 0.32
N LEU A 193 -12.96 13.32 0.76
CA LEU A 193 -12.60 11.97 0.30
C LEU A 193 -13.70 10.95 0.60
N THR A 194 -14.27 10.96 1.80
CA THR A 194 -15.34 10.03 2.19
C THR A 194 -16.57 10.18 1.32
N ARG A 195 -16.98 11.41 0.99
CA ARG A 195 -18.09 11.63 0.05
C ARG A 195 -17.75 11.09 -1.35
N ALA A 196 -16.51 11.24 -1.79
CA ALA A 196 -16.06 10.70 -3.07
C ALA A 196 -16.05 9.17 -3.09
N TYR A 197 -15.59 8.53 -2.00
CA TYR A 197 -15.68 7.07 -1.83
C TYR A 197 -17.12 6.59 -1.84
N ALA A 198 -18.01 7.24 -1.10
CA ALA A 198 -19.43 6.90 -1.10
C ALA A 198 -20.05 7.00 -2.50
N LYS A 199 -19.63 7.99 -3.31
CA LYS A 199 -20.08 8.16 -4.70
C LYS A 199 -19.63 7.02 -5.61
N ILE A 200 -18.37 6.58 -5.52
CA ILE A 200 -17.81 5.57 -6.44
C ILE A 200 -17.96 4.13 -5.92
N SER A 201 -18.26 3.93 -4.64
CA SER A 201 -18.36 2.62 -3.99
C SER A 201 -19.35 1.66 -4.69
N PRO A 202 -20.60 2.06 -5.01
CA PRO A 202 -21.52 1.18 -5.74
C PRO A 202 -21.04 0.84 -7.15
N MET A 203 -20.39 1.79 -7.83
CA MET A 203 -19.85 1.59 -9.18
C MET A 203 -18.64 0.65 -9.16
N LEU A 204 -17.82 0.72 -8.11
CA LEU A 204 -16.71 -0.19 -7.88
C LEU A 204 -17.23 -1.63 -7.65
N ALA A 205 -18.29 -1.80 -6.87
CA ALA A 205 -18.90 -3.12 -6.66
C ALA A 205 -19.44 -3.71 -7.99
N GLN A 206 -20.11 -2.88 -8.82
CA GLN A 206 -20.56 -3.30 -10.15
C GLN A 206 -19.38 -3.63 -11.08
N SER A 207 -18.33 -2.81 -11.05
CA SER A 207 -17.11 -3.03 -11.83
C SER A 207 -16.42 -4.34 -11.46
N ASP A 208 -16.33 -4.68 -10.17
CA ASP A 208 -15.77 -5.93 -9.68
C ASP A 208 -16.61 -7.15 -10.11
N ALA A 209 -17.93 -6.97 -10.24
CA ALA A 209 -18.84 -7.95 -10.81
C ALA A 209 -18.79 -8.04 -12.36
N GLY A 210 -17.97 -7.22 -13.02
CA GLY A 210 -17.83 -7.21 -14.49
C GLY A 210 -18.81 -6.29 -15.22
N GLU A 211 -19.56 -5.45 -14.50
CA GLU A 211 -20.61 -4.56 -15.01
C GLU A 211 -20.27 -3.08 -14.78
N ALA A 212 -19.03 -2.67 -15.06
CA ALA A 212 -18.58 -1.30 -14.80
C ALA A 212 -19.40 -0.24 -15.56
N PRO A 213 -19.98 0.77 -14.89
CA PRO A 213 -20.62 1.91 -15.56
C PRO A 213 -19.63 2.71 -16.42
N ASP A 214 -20.10 3.33 -17.50
CA ASP A 214 -19.28 4.08 -18.46
C ASP A 214 -18.47 5.20 -17.79
N GLU A 215 -19.06 5.90 -16.83
CA GLU A 215 -18.41 6.99 -16.10
C GLU A 215 -17.41 6.52 -15.04
N PHE A 216 -17.46 5.25 -14.63
CA PHE A 216 -16.71 4.77 -13.46
C PHE A 216 -15.20 5.00 -13.61
N ALA A 217 -14.65 4.70 -14.79
CA ALA A 217 -13.21 4.80 -15.03
C ALA A 217 -12.67 6.24 -14.90
N SER A 218 -13.46 7.25 -15.29
CA SER A 218 -13.04 8.66 -15.19
C SER A 218 -13.12 9.14 -13.74
N LEU A 219 -14.21 8.82 -13.05
CA LEU A 219 -14.41 9.15 -11.63
C LEU A 219 -13.36 8.47 -10.74
N TRP A 220 -13.08 7.18 -10.97
CA TRP A 220 -12.04 6.45 -10.27
C TRP A 220 -10.67 7.12 -10.41
N LYS A 221 -10.29 7.51 -11.63
CA LYS A 221 -9.00 8.20 -11.88
C LYS A 221 -8.94 9.55 -11.18
N GLU A 222 -10.04 10.30 -11.18
CA GLU A 222 -10.14 11.59 -10.50
C GLU A 222 -9.97 11.45 -8.98
N VAL A 223 -10.74 10.54 -8.36
CA VAL A 223 -10.64 10.25 -6.91
C VAL A 223 -9.27 9.70 -6.54
N ARG A 224 -8.69 8.83 -7.38
CA ARG A 224 -7.33 8.30 -7.17
C ARG A 224 -6.28 9.42 -7.18
N ARG A 225 -6.39 10.39 -8.10
CA ARG A 225 -5.45 11.53 -8.14
C ARG A 225 -5.55 12.35 -6.85
N PHE A 226 -6.78 12.65 -6.42
CA PHE A 226 -7.03 13.42 -5.20
C PHE A 226 -6.51 12.71 -3.94
N ARG A 227 -6.87 11.44 -3.71
CA ARG A 227 -6.52 10.72 -2.48
C ARG A 227 -5.01 10.55 -2.27
N LEU A 228 -4.28 10.31 -3.37
CA LEU A 228 -2.81 10.18 -3.32
C LEU A 228 -2.12 11.52 -3.07
N ALA A 229 -2.58 12.59 -3.73
CA ALA A 229 -2.06 13.93 -3.47
C ALA A 229 -2.32 14.35 -2.03
N LEU A 230 -3.55 14.13 -1.54
CA LEU A 230 -3.95 14.48 -0.18
C LEU A 230 -3.11 13.78 0.89
N GLN A 231 -2.90 12.47 0.77
CA GLN A 231 -2.08 11.73 1.74
C GLN A 231 -0.65 12.25 1.77
N LYS A 232 -0.05 12.44 0.59
CA LYS A 232 1.31 12.95 0.45
C LYS A 232 1.46 14.35 1.04
N ASP A 233 0.47 15.22 0.83
CA ASP A 233 0.50 16.58 1.34
C ASP A 233 0.33 16.61 2.88
N ILE A 234 -0.51 15.75 3.47
CA ILE A 234 -0.63 15.62 4.93
C ILE A 234 0.69 15.14 5.56
N ILE A 235 1.33 14.12 4.97
CA ILE A 235 2.64 13.62 5.42
C ILE A 235 3.67 14.75 5.33
N LYS A 236 3.72 15.45 4.20
CA LYS A 236 4.63 16.57 3.98
C LYS A 236 4.43 17.69 5.01
N LEU A 237 3.18 18.11 5.25
CA LEU A 237 2.87 19.15 6.24
C LEU A 237 3.30 18.75 7.65
N THR A 238 3.09 17.48 8.02
CA THR A 238 3.48 16.94 9.34
C THR A 238 5.00 16.95 9.49
N LYS A 239 5.72 16.52 8.45
CA LYS A 239 7.19 16.52 8.41
C LYS A 239 7.79 17.93 8.41
N GLU A 240 7.24 18.86 7.63
CA GLU A 240 7.69 20.26 7.65
C GLU A 240 7.48 20.89 9.03
N ALA A 241 6.36 20.57 9.69
CA ALA A 241 6.08 21.03 11.04
C ALA A 241 7.02 20.45 12.11
N SER A 242 7.48 19.21 11.95
CA SER A 242 8.44 18.58 12.86
C SER A 242 9.87 19.09 12.67
N GLU A 243 10.30 19.31 11.42
CA GLU A 243 11.68 19.70 11.08
C GLU A 243 11.98 21.19 11.28
N THR A 244 11.06 22.08 10.89
CA THR A 244 11.34 23.53 10.85
C THR A 244 11.23 24.21 12.22
N GLY A 245 10.70 23.49 13.21
CA GLY A 245 10.31 24.10 14.46
C GLY A 245 9.15 25.10 14.28
N THR A 246 8.64 25.51 15.42
CA THR A 246 7.27 25.94 15.65
C THR A 246 6.82 27.31 15.08
N ASP A 247 7.59 27.95 14.18
CA ASP A 247 7.35 29.31 13.67
C ASP A 247 7.27 29.42 12.12
N SER A 248 7.29 28.30 11.39
CA SER A 248 7.12 28.31 9.94
C SER A 248 5.64 28.46 9.55
N HIS A 249 5.37 29.36 8.59
CA HIS A 249 4.05 29.45 7.96
C HIS A 249 3.86 28.26 7.02
N LEU A 250 3.15 27.22 7.49
CA LEU A 250 2.76 26.09 6.66
C LEU A 250 1.87 26.55 5.50
N VAL A 251 2.16 26.07 4.29
CA VAL A 251 1.36 26.33 3.10
C VAL A 251 0.44 25.15 2.84
N PHE A 252 -0.84 25.32 3.15
CA PHE A 252 -1.85 24.29 2.92
C PHE A 252 -2.27 24.27 1.45
N PRO A 253 -2.28 23.09 0.80
CA PRO A 253 -2.72 23.00 -0.59
C PRO A 253 -4.24 23.15 -0.70
N GLU A 254 -4.69 23.60 -1.87
CA GLU A 254 -6.10 23.66 -2.22
C GLU A 254 -6.42 22.59 -3.27
N TYR A 255 -7.61 22.00 -3.18
CA TYR A 255 -8.08 21.01 -4.14
C TYR A 255 -9.37 21.48 -4.79
N ALA A 256 -9.37 21.54 -6.12
CA ALA A 256 -10.55 21.86 -6.92
C ALA A 256 -11.73 20.92 -6.59
N PRO A 257 -12.99 21.38 -6.71
CA PRO A 257 -14.15 20.50 -6.61
C PRO A 257 -14.06 19.36 -7.61
N PHE A 258 -14.59 18.21 -7.25
CA PHE A 258 -14.72 17.10 -8.18
C PHE A 258 -15.64 17.45 -9.36
N SER A 259 -15.46 16.78 -10.49
CA SER A 259 -16.23 17.02 -11.72
C SER A 259 -17.75 17.00 -11.51
N TRP A 260 -18.26 16.18 -10.59
CA TRP A 260 -19.69 16.10 -10.27
C TRP A 260 -20.17 17.13 -9.23
N GLU A 261 -19.27 17.85 -8.57
CA GLU A 261 -19.60 18.93 -7.61
C GLU A 261 -19.77 20.28 -8.33
N GLN A 262 -19.31 20.40 -9.57
CA GLN A 262 -19.36 21.66 -10.35
C GLN A 262 -20.71 21.89 -11.04
N ALA A 263 -21.56 20.86 -11.14
CA ALA A 263 -22.84 20.92 -11.88
C ALA A 263 -23.98 21.66 -11.13
N THR A 264 -23.73 22.18 -9.92
CA THR A 264 -24.75 22.85 -9.10
C THR A 264 -24.66 24.38 -9.12
N VAL A 265 -23.81 24.98 -9.98
CA VAL A 265 -23.68 26.44 -10.13
C VAL A 265 -24.15 26.87 -11.52
N SER A 266 -25.43 26.63 -11.81
CA SER A 266 -26.13 27.25 -12.94
C SER A 266 -27.62 27.34 -12.62
N GLU A 267 -27.98 28.34 -11.81
CA GLU A 267 -29.30 28.96 -11.77
C GLU A 267 -29.14 30.48 -11.95
#